data_AF-A0A0Q5EYF1-F1
#
_entry.id   AF-A0A0Q5EYF1-F1
#
_cell.length_a   1.000
_cell.length_b   1.000
_cell.length_c   1.000
_cell.angle_alpha   90.00
_cell.angle_beta   90.00
_cell.angle_gamma   90.00
#
_symmetry.space_group_name_H-M   'P 1'
#
loop_
_entity.id
_entity.type
_entity.pdbx_description
1 polymer ?
#
loop_
_entity_poly.entity_id
_entity_poly.type
_entity_poly.pdbx_seq_one_letter_code
_entity_poly.pdbx_strand_id
1 'polypeptide(L)'
;MDYVCCNRLKVAASLHRFVEQQVLVGIPLAADLFWERCDALVHELAPLVRDLLVERERLQHALAHWHQAHAGKSVAPGDWHRHLQKIGYLQAVPAPFRTSTANVDLEISDQYGPCLQVPATLLKPLLEAANARWGSLYQALYNSEAIALEPGLEPDAGHNPQRAAHVVVRTREWLDSVVPLATGSHVDARHYRIINGQLTVTRVGGEQTGLQHPQHYLGFQGDPRQPSAILLRHHGLHLQICLAAQSRAGVCDVAGISDVLLEAAVSVLVDTGTALDRFTIYRHWLALMQGDLYPAGELAADRHYQAAGGGELRLPGRALLLLRVNGLHRYCPVMLDAHGQAIPALILDTLLGSLIALHDLQRRGNSRTGSVYLLVPYLQGPQETAFVNLLFERLETLLELPPHTLKAGLIDQHWRTTLNLEACVQAVAARLAWLGTDPLPCDASVDTDHSVCVEAVQQRNRLVGLACGLRGRAQLGSTEPAGSPMAATLQALDYHRIDYAQVLRELEQQDLLPPCAALLERLVDMAQVHSG
;
A
#
# COMPACT_ATOMS: atom_id res chain seq x y z
N MET A 1 31.42 7.85 15.52
CA MET A 1 30.11 7.40 16.02
C MET A 1 30.40 6.71 17.33
N ASP A 2 29.88 7.22 18.44
CA ASP A 2 30.12 6.61 19.76
C ASP A 2 29.19 5.41 19.93
N TYR A 3 29.68 4.34 20.56
CA TYR A 3 28.92 3.13 20.81
C TYR A 3 28.75 2.85 22.30
N VAL A 4 27.60 2.29 22.64
CA VAL A 4 27.27 1.73 23.96
C VAL A 4 27.23 0.21 23.83
N CYS A 5 27.86 -0.49 24.77
CA CYS A 5 27.79 -1.96 24.82
C CYS A 5 26.44 -2.38 25.39
N CYS A 6 25.69 -3.17 24.61
CA CYS A 6 24.41 -3.76 25.01
C CYS A 6 24.58 -5.27 24.89
N ASN A 7 24.98 -5.93 25.98
CA ASN A 7 25.45 -7.32 25.94
C ASN A 7 26.61 -7.49 24.95
N ARG A 8 26.46 -8.33 23.92
CA ARG A 8 27.51 -8.54 22.90
C ARG A 8 27.39 -7.54 21.75
N LEU A 9 26.29 -6.78 21.67
CA LEU A 9 26.10 -5.73 20.66
C LEU A 9 26.85 -4.45 21.03
N LYS A 10 27.28 -3.71 19.99
CA LYS A 10 27.68 -2.31 20.11
C LYS A 10 26.66 -1.46 19.37
N VAL A 11 25.93 -0.61 20.10
CA VAL A 11 24.84 0.20 19.55
C VAL A 11 25.26 1.66 19.52
N ALA A 12 25.05 2.36 18.41
CA ALA A 12 25.35 3.79 18.32
C ALA A 12 24.62 4.54 19.44
N ALA A 13 25.33 5.39 20.19
CA ALA A 13 24.81 6.04 21.39
C ALA A 13 23.54 6.87 21.13
N SER A 14 23.40 7.43 19.93
CA SER A 14 22.19 8.13 19.49
C SER A 14 20.99 7.20 19.37
N LEU A 15 21.17 6.02 18.76
CA LEU A 15 20.12 5.02 18.61
C LEU A 15 19.72 4.45 19.97
N HIS A 16 20.71 4.09 20.79
CA HIS A 16 20.50 3.60 22.15
C HIS A 16 19.63 4.57 22.96
N ARG A 17 20.03 5.84 23.01
CA ARG A 17 19.31 6.89 23.73
C ARG A 17 17.88 7.06 23.23
N PHE A 18 17.67 7.03 21.92
CA PHE A 18 16.33 7.17 21.34
C PHE A 18 15.43 5.99 21.68
N VAL A 19 15.95 4.76 21.60
CA VAL A 19 15.17 3.58 21.96
C VAL A 19 14.73 3.67 23.43
N GLU A 20 15.65 3.96 24.36
CA GLU A 20 15.32 3.99 25.79
C GLU A 20 14.47 5.18 26.21
N GLN A 21 14.79 6.37 25.71
CA GLN A 21 14.20 7.61 26.21
C GLN A 21 12.97 8.06 25.42
N GLN A 22 12.68 7.46 24.26
CA GLN A 22 11.54 7.84 23.42
C GLN A 22 10.71 6.64 22.98
N VAL A 23 11.33 5.59 22.44
CA VAL A 23 10.57 4.45 21.89
C VAL A 23 9.95 3.59 22.99
N LEU A 24 10.73 3.19 23.99
CA LEU A 24 10.25 2.32 25.08
C LEU A 24 9.34 3.02 26.09
N VAL A 25 9.29 4.35 26.08
CA VAL A 25 8.41 5.12 26.98
C VAL A 25 6.95 4.80 26.66
N GLY A 26 6.22 4.23 27.62
CA GLY A 26 4.82 3.80 27.44
C GLY A 26 4.66 2.36 26.93
N ILE A 27 5.76 1.68 26.58
CA ILE A 27 5.76 0.25 26.26
C ILE A 27 6.10 -0.55 27.52
N PRO A 28 5.33 -1.59 27.88
CA PRO A 28 5.59 -2.42 29.06
C PRO A 28 6.74 -3.42 28.82
N LEU A 29 7.90 -2.94 28.35
CA LEU A 29 9.10 -3.73 28.09
C LEU A 29 10.32 -3.02 28.69
N ALA A 30 10.96 -3.65 29.67
CA ALA A 30 12.16 -3.11 30.30
C ALA A 30 13.32 -3.02 29.30
N ALA A 31 14.11 -1.94 29.36
CA ALA A 31 15.22 -1.69 28.44
C ALA A 31 16.27 -2.82 28.47
N ASP A 32 16.68 -3.28 29.66
CA ASP A 32 17.66 -4.36 29.81
C ASP A 32 17.17 -5.65 29.12
N LEU A 33 15.90 -6.00 29.31
CA LEU A 33 15.28 -7.17 28.70
C LEU A 33 15.14 -7.02 27.19
N PHE A 34 14.79 -5.83 26.70
CA PHE A 34 14.78 -5.53 25.27
C PHE A 34 16.15 -5.75 24.64
N TRP A 35 17.21 -5.18 25.23
CA TRP A 35 18.57 -5.30 24.72
C TRP A 35 19.12 -6.72 24.80
N GLU A 36 18.77 -7.48 25.85
CA GLU A 36 19.08 -8.91 25.96
C GLU A 36 18.44 -9.71 24.82
N ARG A 37 17.15 -9.54 24.59
CA ARG A 37 16.43 -10.25 23.52
C ARG A 37 16.89 -9.80 22.12
N CYS A 38 17.18 -8.52 21.94
CA CYS A 38 17.73 -7.96 20.70
C CYS A 38 19.10 -8.58 20.39
N ASP A 39 19.98 -8.68 21.39
CA ASP A 39 21.27 -9.33 21.28
C ASP A 39 21.13 -10.79 20.84
N ALA A 40 20.24 -11.56 21.48
CA ALA A 40 19.98 -12.94 21.10
C ALA A 40 19.47 -13.06 19.65
N LEU A 41 18.47 -12.25 19.26
CA LEU A 41 17.89 -12.23 17.92
C LEU A 41 18.94 -11.98 16.83
N VAL A 42 19.76 -10.94 17.01
CA VAL A 42 20.76 -10.55 16.01
C VAL A 42 21.78 -11.67 15.81
N HIS A 43 22.26 -12.27 16.90
CA HIS A 43 23.27 -13.34 16.81
C HIS A 43 22.69 -14.66 16.27
N GLU A 44 21.38 -14.89 16.39
CA GLU A 44 20.70 -16.02 15.73
C GLU A 44 20.53 -15.77 14.22
N LEU A 45 20.05 -14.60 13.82
CA LEU A 45 19.54 -14.37 12.46
C LEU A 45 20.54 -13.73 11.50
N ALA A 46 21.48 -12.91 11.97
CA ALA A 46 22.47 -12.27 11.09
C ALA A 46 23.36 -13.26 10.33
N PRO A 47 23.81 -14.40 10.91
CA PRO A 47 24.50 -15.44 10.14
C PRO A 47 23.68 -16.00 8.98
N LEU A 48 22.38 -16.23 9.18
CA LEU A 48 21.49 -16.77 8.14
C LEU A 48 21.34 -15.79 6.96
N VAL A 49 21.33 -14.48 7.22
CA VAL A 49 21.35 -13.47 6.14
C VAL A 49 22.63 -13.58 5.32
N ARG A 50 23.79 -13.75 5.97
CA ARG A 50 25.08 -13.91 5.27
C ARG A 50 25.07 -15.16 4.39
N ASP A 51 24.56 -16.28 4.90
CA ASP A 51 24.46 -17.53 4.13
C ASP A 51 23.54 -17.39 2.92
N LEU A 52 22.41 -16.68 3.06
CA LEU A 52 21.51 -16.39 1.93
C LEU A 52 22.18 -15.52 0.86
N LEU A 53 22.99 -14.54 1.26
CA LEU A 53 23.75 -13.70 0.31
C LEU A 53 24.84 -14.50 -0.41
N VAL A 54 25.53 -15.42 0.28
CA VAL A 54 26.49 -16.34 -0.37
C VAL A 54 25.77 -17.21 -1.40
N GLU A 55 24.56 -17.69 -1.10
CA GLU A 55 23.77 -18.46 -2.06
C GLU A 55 23.32 -17.62 -3.26
N ARG A 56 22.97 -16.33 -3.06
CA ARG A 56 22.73 -15.40 -4.19
C ARG A 56 23.94 -15.32 -5.11
N GLU A 57 25.12 -15.11 -4.54
CA GLU A 57 26.36 -15.00 -5.30
C GLU A 57 26.66 -16.29 -6.06
N ARG A 58 26.50 -17.46 -5.43
CA ARG A 58 26.70 -18.76 -6.09
C ARG A 58 25.80 -18.91 -7.31
N LEU A 59 24.52 -18.56 -7.18
CA LEU A 59 23.56 -18.64 -8.27
C LEU A 59 23.87 -17.64 -9.37
N GLN A 60 24.21 -16.40 -9.03
CA GLN A 60 24.57 -15.38 -10.02
C GLN A 60 25.79 -15.81 -10.84
N HIS A 61 26.83 -16.35 -10.19
CA HIS A 61 27.99 -16.89 -10.90
C HIS A 61 27.63 -18.07 -11.81
N ALA A 62 26.72 -18.95 -11.39
CA ALA A 62 26.27 -20.08 -12.20
C ALA A 62 25.51 -19.61 -13.46
N LEU A 63 24.63 -18.61 -13.33
CA LEU A 63 23.93 -18.01 -14.47
C LEU A 63 24.90 -17.32 -15.43
N ALA A 64 25.81 -16.49 -14.92
CA ALA A 64 26.81 -15.79 -15.73
C ALA A 64 27.72 -16.77 -16.49
N HIS A 65 28.17 -17.84 -15.82
CA HIS A 65 28.96 -18.88 -16.48
C HIS A 65 28.16 -19.59 -17.58
N TRP A 66 26.88 -19.86 -17.35
CA TRP A 66 26.02 -20.45 -18.38
C TRP A 66 25.90 -19.54 -19.61
N HIS A 67 25.62 -18.25 -19.42
CA HIS A 67 25.51 -17.28 -20.50
C HIS A 67 26.83 -17.14 -21.28
N GLN A 68 27.95 -17.03 -20.57
CA GLN A 68 29.27 -16.98 -21.18
C GLN A 68 29.57 -18.24 -22.03
N ALA A 69 29.20 -19.43 -21.54
CA ALA A 69 29.43 -20.69 -22.25
C ALA A 69 28.56 -20.84 -23.51
N HIS A 70 27.41 -20.16 -23.56
CA HIS A 70 26.43 -20.22 -24.65
C HIS A 70 26.39 -18.95 -25.53
N ALA A 71 27.26 -17.97 -25.25
CA ALA A 71 27.35 -16.74 -26.03
C ALA A 71 27.59 -17.03 -27.52
N GLY A 72 26.72 -16.49 -28.39
CA GLY A 72 26.77 -16.69 -29.84
C GLY A 72 26.41 -18.10 -30.32
N LYS A 73 25.90 -18.98 -29.45
CA LYS A 73 25.46 -20.34 -29.80
C LYS A 73 23.94 -20.44 -29.78
N SER A 74 23.40 -21.31 -30.63
CA SER A 74 22.00 -21.72 -30.51
C SER A 74 21.84 -22.62 -29.28
N VAL A 75 20.88 -22.28 -28.41
CA VAL A 75 20.54 -23.06 -27.21
C VAL A 75 19.41 -24.01 -27.58
N ALA A 76 19.56 -25.30 -27.26
CA ALA A 76 18.50 -26.26 -27.55
C ALA A 76 17.27 -26.00 -26.65
N PRO A 77 16.04 -26.23 -27.16
CA PRO A 77 14.83 -26.05 -26.37
C PRO A 77 14.89 -26.81 -25.03
N GLY A 78 14.62 -26.11 -23.92
CA GLY A 78 14.59 -26.67 -22.58
C GLY A 78 15.96 -26.84 -21.88
N ASP A 79 17.09 -26.55 -22.54
CA ASP A 79 18.41 -26.64 -21.88
C ASP A 79 18.58 -25.57 -20.79
N TRP A 80 18.07 -24.35 -21.04
CA TRP A 80 18.02 -23.28 -20.04
C TRP A 80 17.19 -23.70 -18.81
N HIS A 81 15.99 -24.21 -19.03
CA HIS A 81 15.11 -24.72 -17.98
C HIS A 81 15.80 -25.79 -17.12
N ARG A 82 16.40 -26.80 -17.76
CA ARG A 82 17.13 -27.87 -17.06
C ARG A 82 18.32 -27.32 -16.29
N HIS A 83 19.02 -26.31 -16.82
CA HIS A 83 20.10 -25.65 -16.11
C HIS A 83 19.60 -24.95 -14.84
N LEU A 84 18.54 -24.14 -14.93
CA LEU A 84 17.94 -23.46 -13.77
C LEU A 84 17.53 -24.44 -12.68
N GLN A 85 16.94 -25.58 -13.05
CA GLN A 85 16.60 -26.66 -12.10
C GLN A 85 17.85 -27.28 -11.47
N LYS A 86 18.86 -27.60 -12.28
CA LYS A 86 20.11 -28.22 -11.82
C LYS A 86 20.84 -27.36 -10.79
N ILE A 87 20.84 -26.04 -10.95
CA ILE A 87 21.52 -25.12 -10.03
C ILE A 87 20.65 -24.71 -8.83
N GLY A 88 19.37 -25.12 -8.78
CA GLY A 88 18.43 -24.74 -7.71
C GLY A 88 17.83 -23.34 -7.84
N TYR A 89 17.93 -22.71 -9.02
CA TYR A 89 17.33 -21.40 -9.29
C TYR A 89 15.83 -21.53 -9.50
N LEU A 90 15.41 -22.49 -10.33
CA LEU A 90 14.01 -22.87 -10.52
C LEU A 90 13.70 -24.09 -9.65
N GLN A 91 12.75 -23.96 -8.73
CA GLN A 91 12.33 -25.00 -7.80
C GLN A 91 11.04 -25.66 -8.26
N ALA A 92 10.71 -26.80 -7.66
CA ALA A 92 9.43 -27.45 -7.92
C ALA A 92 8.28 -26.56 -7.46
N VAL A 93 7.26 -26.42 -8.30
CA VAL A 93 6.03 -25.72 -7.94
C VAL A 93 5.33 -26.51 -6.83
N PRO A 94 4.96 -25.88 -5.70
CA PRO A 94 4.28 -26.57 -4.61
C PRO A 94 2.90 -27.07 -5.04
N ALA A 95 2.38 -28.06 -4.31
CA ALA A 95 0.99 -28.48 -4.47
C ALA A 95 0.03 -27.30 -4.20
N PRO A 96 -1.13 -27.22 -4.88
CA PRO A 96 -2.09 -26.15 -4.67
C PRO A 96 -2.47 -25.95 -3.21
N PHE A 97 -2.51 -24.68 -2.77
CA PHE A 97 -2.85 -24.30 -1.40
C PHE A 97 -3.65 -23.00 -1.37
N ARG A 98 -4.15 -22.64 -0.19
CA ARG A 98 -4.82 -21.35 0.08
C ARG A 98 -4.12 -20.65 1.24
N THR A 99 -3.96 -19.34 1.15
CA THR A 99 -3.47 -18.51 2.25
C THR A 99 -4.47 -18.46 3.40
N SER A 100 -3.96 -18.21 4.61
CA SER A 100 -4.73 -18.21 5.86
C SER A 100 -4.63 -16.90 6.63
N THR A 101 -4.01 -15.86 6.06
CA THR A 101 -3.88 -14.54 6.70
C THR A 101 -5.23 -14.06 7.24
N ALA A 102 -5.24 -13.69 8.51
CA ALA A 102 -6.38 -13.17 9.24
C ALA A 102 -6.02 -11.84 9.93
N ASN A 103 -7.01 -11.18 10.54
CA ASN A 103 -6.84 -9.90 11.22
C ASN A 103 -6.19 -8.85 10.30
N VAL A 104 -6.82 -8.55 9.17
CA VAL A 104 -6.35 -7.53 8.24
C VAL A 104 -7.39 -6.43 8.14
N ASP A 105 -6.94 -5.17 8.14
CA ASP A 105 -7.78 -3.99 7.98
C ASP A 105 -8.49 -3.98 6.62
N LEU A 106 -9.65 -3.30 6.57
CA LEU A 106 -10.52 -3.27 5.39
C LEU A 106 -9.81 -2.75 4.14
N GLU A 107 -8.89 -1.79 4.30
CA GLU A 107 -8.07 -1.25 3.21
C GLU A 107 -7.21 -2.32 2.54
N ILE A 108 -6.94 -3.44 3.23
CA ILE A 108 -6.17 -4.56 2.71
C ILE A 108 -7.06 -5.70 2.21
N SER A 109 -8.19 -5.96 2.87
CA SER A 109 -9.04 -7.11 2.54
C SER A 109 -10.03 -6.84 1.41
N ASP A 110 -10.89 -5.82 1.58
CA ASP A 110 -12.16 -5.70 0.85
C ASP A 110 -12.35 -4.32 0.21
N GLN A 111 -11.45 -3.38 0.46
CA GLN A 111 -11.47 -2.04 -0.12
C GLN A 111 -10.36 -1.89 -1.16
N TYR A 112 -10.76 -1.55 -2.38
CA TYR A 112 -9.86 -1.32 -3.50
C TYR A 112 -9.74 0.19 -3.72
N GLY A 113 -8.52 0.72 -3.64
CA GLY A 113 -8.28 2.13 -3.86
C GLY A 113 -6.80 2.47 -4.06
N PRO A 114 -6.52 3.75 -4.38
CA PRO A 114 -5.16 4.26 -4.53
C PRO A 114 -4.25 4.00 -3.33
N CYS A 115 -2.99 3.70 -3.62
CA CYS A 115 -1.91 3.64 -2.63
C CYS A 115 -0.86 4.70 -2.96
N LEU A 116 -0.40 5.45 -1.96
CA LEU A 116 0.71 6.40 -2.08
C LEU A 116 2.02 5.75 -1.66
N GLN A 117 3.14 6.26 -2.16
CA GLN A 117 4.47 5.97 -1.60
C GLN A 117 5.15 7.28 -1.21
N VAL A 118 5.74 7.33 -0.01
CA VAL A 118 6.35 8.53 0.53
C VAL A 118 7.65 8.19 1.27
N PRO A 119 8.74 8.94 1.07
CA PRO A 119 9.96 8.73 1.84
C PRO A 119 9.77 9.04 3.32
N ALA A 120 10.20 8.12 4.19
CA ALA A 120 10.12 8.26 5.64
C ALA A 120 11.00 9.41 6.18
N THR A 121 11.94 9.92 5.38
CA THR A 121 12.82 11.05 5.74
C THR A 121 12.11 12.41 5.68
N LEU A 122 10.93 12.49 5.07
CA LEU A 122 10.26 13.78 4.79
C LEU A 122 8.99 13.95 5.65
N LEU A 123 9.11 14.64 6.79
CA LEU A 123 8.03 14.75 7.78
C LEU A 123 6.74 15.39 7.24
N LYS A 124 6.85 16.50 6.48
CA LYS A 124 5.67 17.19 5.93
C LYS A 124 4.96 16.36 4.85
N PRO A 125 5.66 15.79 3.86
CA PRO A 125 5.07 14.82 2.94
C PRO A 125 4.42 13.61 3.62
N LEU A 126 4.98 13.11 4.73
CA LEU A 126 4.34 12.03 5.50
C LEU A 126 2.98 12.45 6.07
N LEU A 127 2.88 13.67 6.63
CA LEU A 127 1.62 14.22 7.11
C LEU A 127 0.59 14.34 5.98
N GLU A 128 1.01 14.92 4.85
CA GLU A 128 0.16 15.10 3.68
C GLU A 128 -0.34 13.75 3.14
N ALA A 129 0.54 12.75 3.04
CA ALA A 129 0.19 11.40 2.60
C ALA A 129 -0.75 10.70 3.58
N ALA A 130 -0.49 10.76 4.89
CA ALA A 130 -1.36 10.18 5.91
C ALA A 130 -2.77 10.80 5.88
N ASN A 131 -2.88 12.09 5.62
CA ASN A 131 -4.14 12.82 5.52
C ASN A 131 -4.81 12.70 4.14
N ALA A 132 -4.14 12.12 3.14
CA ALA A 132 -4.62 12.01 1.76
C ALA A 132 -5.75 11.00 1.55
N ARG A 133 -6.23 10.34 2.61
CA ARG A 133 -7.40 9.45 2.50
C ARG A 133 -8.63 10.18 1.99
N TRP A 134 -8.80 11.45 2.30
CA TRP A 134 -9.93 12.26 1.83
C TRP A 134 -9.43 13.42 1.00
N GLY A 135 -9.61 13.32 -0.32
CA GLY A 135 -9.12 14.30 -1.30
C GLY A 135 -10.24 15.15 -1.88
N SER A 136 -9.98 16.44 -2.11
CA SER A 136 -10.91 17.36 -2.77
C SER A 136 -10.92 17.12 -4.29
N LEU A 137 -12.05 16.65 -4.82
CA LEU A 137 -12.21 16.50 -6.26
C LEU A 137 -12.21 17.85 -6.97
N TYR A 138 -12.77 18.90 -6.35
CA TYR A 138 -12.75 20.24 -6.95
C TYR A 138 -11.32 20.74 -7.10
N GLN A 139 -10.48 20.61 -6.06
CA GLN A 139 -9.08 21.01 -6.15
C GLN A 139 -8.30 20.15 -7.15
N ALA A 140 -8.58 18.84 -7.19
CA ALA A 140 -7.89 17.94 -8.11
C ALA A 140 -8.22 18.24 -9.58
N LEU A 141 -9.48 18.48 -9.91
CA LEU A 141 -9.90 18.86 -11.27
C LEU A 141 -9.43 20.27 -11.62
N TYR A 142 -9.53 21.23 -10.69
CA TYR A 142 -9.11 22.61 -10.92
C TYR A 142 -7.59 22.70 -11.16
N ASN A 143 -6.76 21.95 -10.43
CA ASN A 143 -5.30 22.08 -10.51
C ASN A 143 -4.63 21.07 -11.46
N SER A 144 -5.40 20.33 -12.26
CA SER A 144 -4.85 19.33 -13.20
C SER A 144 -5.35 19.53 -14.64
N GLU A 145 -4.71 18.81 -15.56
CA GLU A 145 -5.11 18.76 -16.97
C GLU A 145 -6.39 17.94 -17.19
N ALA A 146 -7.00 17.37 -16.14
CA ALA A 146 -8.31 16.72 -16.22
C ALA A 146 -9.42 17.69 -16.66
N ILE A 147 -9.22 19.00 -16.44
CA ILE A 147 -9.94 20.06 -17.13
C ILE A 147 -8.95 20.73 -18.09
N ALA A 148 -9.26 20.66 -19.39
CA ALA A 148 -8.40 21.16 -20.46
C ALA A 148 -7.93 22.62 -20.21
N LEU A 149 -6.67 22.89 -20.56
CA LEU A 149 -6.05 24.21 -20.46
C LEU A 149 -6.28 25.00 -21.76
N GLU A 150 -7.55 25.32 -22.02
CA GLU A 150 -7.91 26.21 -23.15
C GLU A 150 -7.73 27.68 -22.76
N PRO A 151 -7.46 28.59 -23.72
CA PRO A 151 -7.34 30.02 -23.43
C PRO A 151 -8.54 30.59 -22.68
N GLY A 152 -8.31 31.13 -21.48
CA GLY A 152 -9.34 31.64 -20.58
C GLY A 152 -9.81 30.65 -19.50
N LEU A 153 -9.38 29.38 -19.57
CA LEU A 153 -9.66 28.34 -18.58
C LEU A 153 -8.43 27.93 -17.77
N GLU A 154 -7.32 28.68 -17.85
CA GLU A 154 -6.14 28.44 -17.04
C GLU A 154 -6.43 28.71 -15.54
N PRO A 155 -5.85 27.92 -14.62
CA PRO A 155 -5.91 28.24 -13.20
C PRO A 155 -5.12 29.52 -12.91
N ASP A 156 -5.70 30.40 -12.10
CA ASP A 156 -5.04 31.64 -11.66
C ASP A 156 -5.15 31.84 -10.13
N ALA A 157 -4.44 32.86 -9.64
CA ALA A 157 -4.47 33.26 -8.23
C ALA A 157 -5.85 33.81 -7.79
N GLY A 158 -6.67 34.25 -8.74
CA GLY A 158 -8.02 34.79 -8.51
C GLY A 158 -9.11 33.73 -8.35
N HIS A 159 -8.78 32.44 -8.57
CA HIS A 159 -9.75 31.36 -8.72
C HIS A 159 -10.69 31.59 -9.92
N ASN A 160 -10.11 31.53 -11.12
CA ASN A 160 -10.78 31.64 -12.42
C ASN A 160 -12.22 31.06 -12.40
N PRO A 161 -13.24 31.93 -12.47
CA PRO A 161 -14.64 31.52 -12.31
C PRO A 161 -15.15 30.67 -13.49
N GLN A 162 -14.59 30.85 -14.69
CA GLN A 162 -14.95 30.03 -15.84
C GLN A 162 -14.47 28.60 -15.64
N ARG A 163 -13.20 28.43 -15.24
CA ARG A 163 -12.64 27.12 -14.90
C ARG A 163 -13.42 26.46 -13.74
N ALA A 164 -13.75 27.23 -12.70
CA ALA A 164 -14.53 26.73 -11.57
C ALA A 164 -15.91 26.22 -12.00
N ALA A 165 -16.60 26.91 -12.92
CA ALA A 165 -17.87 26.45 -13.48
C ALA A 165 -17.72 25.11 -14.23
N HIS A 166 -16.64 24.93 -15.01
CA HIS A 166 -16.34 23.64 -15.65
C HIS A 166 -16.10 22.52 -14.64
N VAL A 167 -15.40 22.80 -13.54
CA VAL A 167 -15.21 21.83 -12.44
C VAL A 167 -16.54 21.41 -11.82
N VAL A 168 -17.45 22.36 -11.57
CA VAL A 168 -18.79 22.09 -11.02
C VAL A 168 -19.58 21.17 -11.96
N VAL A 169 -19.67 21.53 -13.25
CA VAL A 169 -20.38 20.73 -14.25
C VAL A 169 -19.78 19.33 -14.35
N ARG A 170 -18.46 19.24 -14.52
CA ARG A 170 -17.77 17.95 -14.66
C ARG A 170 -17.96 17.05 -13.44
N THR A 171 -17.97 17.64 -12.25
CA THR A 171 -18.22 16.87 -11.02
C THR A 171 -19.66 16.36 -10.94
N ARG A 172 -20.64 17.15 -11.37
CA ARG A 172 -22.05 16.73 -11.38
C ARG A 172 -22.33 15.64 -12.42
N GLU A 173 -21.72 15.76 -13.60
CA GLU A 173 -21.74 14.68 -14.61
C GLU A 173 -21.08 13.40 -14.07
N TRP A 174 -19.97 13.54 -13.35
CA TRP A 174 -19.33 12.40 -12.72
C TRP A 174 -20.23 11.77 -11.64
N LEU A 175 -20.92 12.57 -10.81
CA LEU A 175 -21.92 12.05 -9.87
C LEU A 175 -23.01 11.26 -10.57
N ASP A 176 -23.51 11.70 -11.73
CA ASP A 176 -24.48 10.93 -12.52
C ASP A 176 -23.94 9.58 -13.00
N SER A 177 -22.63 9.48 -13.26
CA SER A 177 -21.99 8.21 -13.66
C SER A 177 -21.77 7.23 -12.50
N VAL A 178 -21.76 7.71 -11.24
CA VAL A 178 -21.39 6.90 -10.05
C VAL A 178 -22.56 6.66 -9.11
N VAL A 179 -23.42 7.65 -8.91
CA VAL A 179 -24.56 7.63 -7.99
C VAL A 179 -25.77 8.28 -8.66
N PRO A 180 -26.23 7.77 -9.82
CA PRO A 180 -27.29 8.40 -10.60
C PRO A 180 -28.56 8.65 -9.80
N LEU A 181 -29.28 9.72 -10.15
CA LEU A 181 -30.63 9.97 -9.66
C LEU A 181 -31.62 9.01 -10.35
N ALA A 182 -32.70 8.64 -9.66
CA ALA A 182 -33.74 7.79 -10.23
C ALA A 182 -34.44 8.46 -11.43
N THR A 183 -34.51 9.79 -11.41
CA THR A 183 -35.01 10.60 -12.53
C THR A 183 -34.17 11.87 -12.69
N GLY A 184 -33.68 12.10 -13.91
CA GLY A 184 -32.89 13.29 -14.24
C GLY A 184 -31.43 13.19 -13.86
N SER A 185 -30.82 14.35 -13.60
CA SER A 185 -29.38 14.50 -13.44
C SER A 185 -29.02 15.36 -12.22
N HIS A 186 -27.88 15.05 -11.60
CA HIS A 186 -27.23 15.88 -10.60
C HIS A 186 -26.92 17.28 -11.13
N VAL A 187 -26.76 17.51 -12.43
CA VAL A 187 -26.63 18.85 -13.04
C VAL A 187 -27.86 19.73 -12.76
N ASP A 188 -29.04 19.14 -12.73
CA ASP A 188 -30.31 19.83 -12.45
C ASP A 188 -30.60 20.03 -10.97
N ALA A 189 -29.80 19.46 -10.07
CA ALA A 189 -30.05 19.52 -8.64
C ALA A 189 -30.03 20.98 -8.14
N ARG A 190 -30.96 21.30 -7.24
CA ARG A 190 -31.11 22.60 -6.57
C ARG A 190 -31.03 22.50 -5.05
N HIS A 191 -31.53 21.41 -4.48
CA HIS A 191 -31.43 21.17 -3.04
C HIS A 191 -31.26 19.69 -2.76
N TYR A 192 -30.38 19.36 -1.83
CA TYR A 192 -30.28 18.03 -1.24
C TYR A 192 -30.83 18.08 0.18
N ARG A 193 -31.69 17.11 0.54
CA ARG A 193 -32.28 16.98 1.87
C ARG A 193 -32.39 15.51 2.26
N ILE A 194 -32.49 15.26 3.55
CA ILE A 194 -32.79 13.94 4.10
C ILE A 194 -34.25 13.96 4.56
N ILE A 195 -35.10 13.20 3.88
CA ILE A 195 -36.54 13.08 4.17
C ILE A 195 -36.82 11.62 4.48
N ASN A 196 -37.42 11.35 5.64
CA ASN A 196 -37.71 9.99 6.12
C ASN A 196 -36.49 9.04 6.07
N GLY A 197 -35.31 9.56 6.41
CA GLY A 197 -34.06 8.78 6.39
C GLY A 197 -33.49 8.50 5.00
N GLN A 198 -34.01 9.12 3.95
CA GLN A 198 -33.53 8.95 2.57
C GLN A 198 -33.05 10.27 1.96
N LEU A 199 -32.03 10.18 1.10
CA LEU A 199 -31.59 11.32 0.29
C LEU A 199 -32.66 11.69 -0.74
N THR A 200 -33.15 12.92 -0.65
CA THR A 200 -34.06 13.54 -1.61
C THR A 200 -33.40 14.73 -2.29
N VAL A 201 -33.42 14.75 -3.62
CA VAL A 201 -32.88 15.81 -4.47
C VAL A 201 -34.02 16.55 -5.13
N THR A 202 -34.14 17.85 -4.86
CA THR A 202 -35.05 18.73 -5.59
C THR A 202 -34.34 19.23 -6.84
N ARG A 203 -34.93 19.02 -8.01
CA ARG A 203 -34.40 19.42 -9.31
C ARG A 203 -34.99 20.76 -9.78
N VAL A 204 -34.48 21.26 -10.92
CA VAL A 204 -35.11 22.35 -11.65
C VAL A 204 -36.59 22.04 -11.91
N GLY A 205 -37.48 23.02 -11.75
CA GLY A 205 -38.93 22.83 -11.84
C GLY A 205 -39.60 22.34 -10.55
N GLY A 206 -38.83 21.99 -9.50
CA GLY A 206 -39.36 21.65 -8.17
C GLY A 206 -39.66 20.16 -7.97
N GLU A 207 -39.49 19.33 -8.99
CA GLU A 207 -39.63 17.88 -8.88
C GLU A 207 -38.61 17.30 -7.88
N GLN A 208 -39.03 16.29 -7.13
CA GLN A 208 -38.20 15.59 -6.17
C GLN A 208 -37.89 14.19 -6.66
N THR A 209 -36.64 13.76 -6.47
CA THR A 209 -36.17 12.42 -6.81
C THR A 209 -35.22 11.90 -5.74
N GLY A 210 -34.91 10.61 -5.76
CA GLY A 210 -33.88 9.98 -4.94
C GLY A 210 -32.72 9.48 -5.80
N LEU A 211 -31.81 8.72 -5.21
CA LEU A 211 -30.83 7.94 -5.96
C LEU A 211 -31.55 6.79 -6.69
N GLN A 212 -31.08 6.44 -7.89
CA GLN A 212 -31.50 5.23 -8.60
C GLN A 212 -31.21 3.97 -7.77
N HIS A 213 -30.12 4.02 -6.98
CA HIS A 213 -29.68 2.98 -6.07
C HIS A 213 -29.59 3.56 -4.65
N PRO A 214 -30.70 3.54 -3.87
CA PRO A 214 -30.76 4.16 -2.54
C PRO A 214 -29.71 3.63 -1.56
N GLN A 215 -29.23 2.40 -1.73
CA GLN A 215 -28.20 1.78 -0.89
C GLN A 215 -26.84 2.49 -0.95
N HIS A 216 -26.60 3.34 -1.95
CA HIS A 216 -25.38 4.16 -1.98
C HIS A 216 -25.39 5.26 -0.93
N TYR A 217 -26.56 5.69 -0.42
CA TYR A 217 -26.66 6.67 0.64
C TYR A 217 -26.39 6.06 2.02
N LEU A 218 -25.38 6.58 2.72
CA LEU A 218 -24.96 6.05 4.02
C LEU A 218 -25.25 6.98 5.20
N GLY A 219 -25.37 8.28 4.98
CA GLY A 219 -25.56 9.22 6.07
C GLY A 219 -25.29 10.67 5.71
N PHE A 220 -25.31 11.54 6.71
CA PHE A 220 -25.15 12.98 6.52
C PHE A 220 -24.53 13.67 7.75
N GLN A 221 -24.16 14.94 7.60
CA GLN A 221 -23.83 15.86 8.68
C GLN A 221 -24.75 17.09 8.64
N GLY A 222 -24.96 17.74 9.79
CA GLY A 222 -25.78 18.96 9.90
C GLY A 222 -27.27 18.69 10.11
N ASP A 223 -28.13 19.66 9.76
CA ASP A 223 -29.59 19.54 9.81
C ASP A 223 -30.06 18.72 8.60
N PRO A 224 -30.90 17.68 8.75
CA PRO A 224 -31.40 16.90 7.61
C PRO A 224 -32.13 17.72 6.54
N ARG A 225 -32.69 18.89 6.88
CA ARG A 225 -33.36 19.81 5.94
C ARG A 225 -32.39 20.68 5.15
N GLN A 226 -31.16 20.83 5.65
CA GLN A 226 -30.05 21.59 5.07
C GLN A 226 -28.72 20.92 5.49
N PRO A 227 -28.43 19.71 4.98
CA PRO A 227 -27.25 18.97 5.39
C PRO A 227 -26.00 19.73 4.97
N SER A 228 -24.95 19.70 5.80
CA SER A 228 -23.64 20.26 5.47
C SER A 228 -22.78 19.26 4.69
N ALA A 229 -23.10 17.96 4.81
CA ALA A 229 -22.45 16.90 4.06
C ALA A 229 -23.40 15.72 3.84
N ILE A 230 -23.26 15.05 2.70
CA ILE A 230 -23.96 13.80 2.38
C ILE A 230 -22.91 12.75 2.06
N LEU A 231 -22.94 11.64 2.78
CA LEU A 231 -22.02 10.52 2.61
C LEU A 231 -22.67 9.45 1.73
N LEU A 232 -21.92 9.07 0.70
CA LEU A 232 -22.28 8.00 -0.23
C LEU A 232 -21.15 6.97 -0.30
N ARG A 233 -21.46 5.76 -0.80
CA ARG A 233 -20.48 4.71 -1.07
C ARG A 233 -20.77 3.98 -2.37
N HIS A 234 -19.75 3.83 -3.20
CA HIS A 234 -19.80 3.16 -4.49
C HIS A 234 -18.53 2.32 -4.71
N HIS A 235 -18.67 1.08 -5.18
CA HIS A 235 -17.57 0.11 -5.35
C HIS A 235 -16.63 -0.01 -4.12
N GLY A 236 -17.19 0.10 -2.92
CA GLY A 236 -16.44 -0.01 -1.68
C GLY A 236 -15.78 1.29 -1.20
N LEU A 237 -15.61 2.30 -2.05
CA LEU A 237 -15.06 3.63 -1.71
C LEU A 237 -16.17 4.63 -1.38
N HIS A 238 -15.87 5.52 -0.44
CA HIS A 238 -16.77 6.59 -0.03
C HIS A 238 -16.56 7.86 -0.85
N LEU A 239 -17.63 8.64 -1.01
CA LEU A 239 -17.56 10.03 -1.43
C LEU A 239 -18.50 10.89 -0.58
N GLN A 240 -18.13 12.15 -0.40
CA GLN A 240 -18.92 13.11 0.37
C GLN A 240 -19.23 14.35 -0.47
N ILE A 241 -20.51 14.61 -0.70
CA ILE A 241 -20.97 15.89 -1.25
C ILE A 241 -20.96 16.90 -0.09
N CYS A 242 -20.15 17.95 -0.20
CA CYS A 242 -20.05 19.02 0.78
C CYS A 242 -20.96 20.18 0.37
N LEU A 243 -21.77 20.67 1.29
CA LEU A 243 -22.76 21.72 1.05
C LEU A 243 -22.45 22.92 1.93
N ALA A 244 -22.02 24.01 1.28
CA ALA A 244 -21.75 25.28 1.93
C ALA A 244 -22.02 26.40 0.93
N ALA A 245 -23.29 26.74 0.75
CA ALA A 245 -23.77 27.69 -0.27
C ALA A 245 -23.13 29.09 -0.16
N GLN A 246 -22.64 29.47 1.02
CA GLN A 246 -21.97 30.76 1.26
C GLN A 246 -20.45 30.74 1.01
N SER A 247 -19.87 29.56 0.76
CA SER A 247 -18.44 29.43 0.47
C SER A 247 -18.13 29.90 -0.96
N ARG A 248 -16.85 30.21 -1.23
CA ARG A 248 -16.40 30.67 -2.56
C ARG A 248 -16.79 29.71 -3.69
N ALA A 249 -16.72 28.40 -3.46
CA ALA A 249 -17.12 27.39 -4.44
C ALA A 249 -18.65 27.18 -4.44
N GLY A 250 -19.29 27.20 -3.27
CA GLY A 250 -20.72 26.97 -3.14
C GLY A 250 -21.59 28.03 -3.81
N VAL A 251 -21.15 29.29 -3.89
CA VAL A 251 -21.88 30.33 -4.62
C VAL A 251 -21.85 30.13 -6.15
N CYS A 252 -20.87 29.39 -6.66
CA CYS A 252 -20.79 29.03 -8.08
C CYS A 252 -21.67 27.83 -8.44
N ASP A 253 -22.25 27.17 -7.44
CA ASP A 253 -23.03 25.95 -7.59
C ASP A 253 -24.49 26.18 -7.19
N VAL A 254 -25.41 25.93 -8.11
CA VAL A 254 -26.86 26.20 -7.94
C VAL A 254 -27.55 25.34 -6.88
N ALA A 255 -26.89 24.31 -6.32
CA ALA A 255 -27.36 23.56 -5.16
C ALA A 255 -26.53 23.81 -3.90
N GLY A 256 -25.57 24.73 -3.95
CA GLY A 256 -24.67 25.05 -2.84
C GLY A 256 -23.58 24.02 -2.59
N ILE A 257 -23.26 23.15 -3.55
CA ILE A 257 -22.14 22.21 -3.45
C ILE A 257 -20.84 23.00 -3.43
N SER A 258 -20.09 22.88 -2.35
CA SER A 258 -18.80 23.55 -2.18
C SER A 258 -17.62 22.67 -2.55
N ASP A 259 -17.79 21.35 -2.50
CA ASP A 259 -16.79 20.36 -2.89
C ASP A 259 -17.42 18.95 -2.99
N VAL A 260 -16.70 18.03 -3.59
CA VAL A 260 -16.91 16.59 -3.42
C VAL A 260 -15.60 15.98 -2.92
N LEU A 261 -15.62 15.42 -1.71
CA LEU A 261 -14.46 14.72 -1.16
C LEU A 261 -14.52 13.26 -1.55
N LEU A 262 -13.44 12.73 -2.14
CA LEU A 262 -13.30 11.32 -2.46
C LEU A 262 -12.46 10.62 -1.39
N GLU A 263 -12.88 9.43 -1.01
CA GLU A 263 -11.98 8.50 -0.35
C GLU A 263 -10.94 8.01 -1.39
N ALA A 264 -9.71 8.46 -1.23
CA ALA A 264 -8.65 8.37 -2.23
C ALA A 264 -7.50 7.47 -1.76
N ALA A 265 -6.46 8.02 -1.13
CA ALA A 265 -5.34 7.21 -0.64
C ALA A 265 -5.78 6.34 0.55
N VAL A 266 -6.30 5.15 0.27
CA VAL A 266 -6.75 4.20 1.31
C VAL A 266 -5.55 3.69 2.09
N SER A 267 -4.39 3.61 1.45
CA SER A 267 -3.13 3.20 2.06
C SER A 267 -1.94 4.07 1.63
N VAL A 268 -0.91 4.11 2.48
CA VAL A 268 0.35 4.80 2.23
C VAL A 268 1.52 3.86 2.58
N LEU A 269 2.40 3.67 1.62
CA LEU A 269 3.68 3.01 1.81
C LEU A 269 4.74 4.01 2.25
N VAL A 270 5.10 3.96 3.53
CA VAL A 270 6.18 4.75 4.13
C VAL A 270 7.51 4.05 3.83
N ASP A 271 8.33 4.67 3.00
CA ASP A 271 9.56 4.07 2.49
C ASP A 271 10.78 4.47 3.31
N THR A 272 11.42 3.50 3.96
CA THR A 272 12.68 3.72 4.69
C THR A 272 13.83 4.05 3.74
N GLY A 273 13.73 3.71 2.46
CA GLY A 273 14.71 4.04 1.43
C GLY A 273 16.14 3.58 1.74
N THR A 274 17.08 4.19 1.03
CA THR A 274 18.53 3.92 1.13
C THR A 274 19.27 4.91 2.03
N ALA A 275 18.55 5.80 2.70
CA ALA A 275 19.13 6.90 3.45
C ALA A 275 20.07 6.38 4.57
N LEU A 276 21.23 7.03 4.67
CA LEU A 276 22.21 6.74 5.73
C LEU A 276 21.69 7.16 7.11
N ASP A 277 20.85 8.20 7.16
CA ASP A 277 20.24 8.68 8.40
C ASP A 277 18.99 7.87 8.78
N ARG A 278 19.23 6.71 9.39
CA ARG A 278 18.17 5.85 9.95
C ARG A 278 17.44 6.47 11.13
N PHE A 279 18.10 7.39 11.85
CA PHE A 279 17.52 7.99 13.04
C PHE A 279 16.31 8.86 12.71
N THR A 280 16.42 9.71 11.68
CA THR A 280 15.31 10.54 11.21
C THR A 280 14.11 9.70 10.77
N ILE A 281 14.36 8.58 10.08
CA ILE A 281 13.32 7.64 9.64
C ILE A 281 12.54 7.09 10.85
N TYR A 282 13.22 6.53 11.85
CA TYR A 282 12.56 5.93 12.99
C TYR A 282 11.82 6.96 13.85
N ARG A 283 12.35 8.18 13.96
CA ARG A 283 11.66 9.27 14.67
C ARG A 283 10.35 9.65 13.98
N HIS A 284 10.33 9.76 12.66
CA HIS A 284 9.10 10.06 11.93
C HIS A 284 8.10 8.90 11.96
N TRP A 285 8.58 7.64 11.94
CA TRP A 285 7.72 6.48 12.15
C TRP A 285 7.11 6.47 13.55
N LEU A 286 7.89 6.82 14.59
CA LEU A 286 7.39 6.95 15.96
C LEU A 286 6.30 8.02 16.08
N ALA A 287 6.54 9.20 15.51
CA ALA A 287 5.56 10.27 15.41
C ALA A 287 4.23 9.80 14.81
N LEU A 288 4.27 9.06 13.69
CA LEU A 288 3.08 8.49 13.04
C LEU A 288 2.34 7.48 13.93
N MET A 289 3.06 6.56 14.58
CA MET A 289 2.44 5.54 15.42
C MET A 289 1.84 6.12 16.71
N GLN A 290 2.47 7.14 17.28
CA GLN A 290 1.94 7.90 18.42
C GLN A 290 0.80 8.85 18.03
N GLY A 291 0.75 9.25 16.76
CA GLY A 291 -0.24 10.18 16.23
C GLY A 291 0.11 11.65 16.44
N ASP A 292 1.38 11.97 16.71
CA ASP A 292 1.89 13.32 16.94
C ASP A 292 3.03 13.62 15.95
N LEU A 293 2.73 14.46 14.95
CA LEU A 293 3.67 14.85 13.89
C LEU A 293 4.24 16.26 14.07
N TYR A 294 4.23 16.81 15.28
CA TYR A 294 4.80 18.13 15.53
C TYR A 294 6.28 18.23 15.07
N PRO A 295 6.71 19.32 14.39
CA PRO A 295 5.97 20.55 14.07
C PRO A 295 5.27 20.55 12.70
N ALA A 296 5.16 19.42 12.00
CA ALA A 296 4.58 19.41 10.66
C ALA A 296 3.07 19.71 10.65
N GLY A 297 2.35 19.33 11.71
CA GLY A 297 0.91 19.59 11.86
C GLY A 297 0.16 18.42 12.49
N GLU A 298 -1.17 18.45 12.37
CA GLU A 298 -2.07 17.45 12.97
C GLU A 298 -2.54 16.41 11.95
N LEU A 299 -2.53 15.15 12.35
CA LEU A 299 -3.16 14.08 11.59
C LEU A 299 -4.68 14.28 11.57
N ALA A 300 -5.31 14.04 10.42
CA ALA A 300 -6.74 14.20 10.25
C ALA A 300 -7.49 13.31 11.25
N ALA A 301 -8.49 13.87 11.95
CA ALA A 301 -9.37 13.09 12.82
C ALA A 301 -10.28 12.15 12.02
N ASP A 302 -10.84 11.15 12.68
CA ASP A 302 -11.89 10.33 12.07
C ASP A 302 -13.12 11.17 11.74
N ARG A 303 -13.88 10.73 10.74
CA ARG A 303 -15.05 11.45 10.21
C ARG A 303 -16.31 10.84 10.79
N HIS A 304 -17.21 11.70 11.24
CA HIS A 304 -18.44 11.32 11.95
C HIS A 304 -19.68 11.74 11.17
N TYR A 305 -20.67 10.86 11.08
CA TYR A 305 -21.91 11.07 10.34
C TYR A 305 -23.11 10.54 11.13
N GLN A 306 -24.28 11.14 10.90
CA GLN A 306 -25.55 10.50 11.22
C GLN A 306 -25.85 9.47 10.15
N ALA A 307 -25.98 8.20 10.54
CA ALA A 307 -26.20 7.11 9.59
C ALA A 307 -27.62 7.13 9.03
N ALA A 308 -27.78 6.69 7.77
CA ALA A 308 -29.08 6.59 7.10
C ALA A 308 -30.09 5.72 7.87
N GLY A 309 -29.61 4.65 8.51
CA GLY A 309 -30.41 3.77 9.37
C GLY A 309 -30.62 4.29 10.80
N GLY A 310 -30.15 5.50 11.11
CA GLY A 310 -30.09 6.04 12.47
C GLY A 310 -28.79 5.67 13.20
N GLY A 311 -28.44 6.45 14.22
CA GLY A 311 -27.19 6.30 14.97
C GLY A 311 -26.01 7.01 14.31
N GLU A 312 -24.80 6.67 14.76
CA GLU A 312 -23.55 7.28 14.32
C GLU A 312 -22.76 6.33 13.42
N LEU A 313 -22.20 6.87 12.34
CA LEU A 313 -21.23 6.21 11.48
C LEU A 313 -19.89 6.93 11.58
N ARG A 314 -18.83 6.17 11.86
CA ARG A 314 -17.45 6.67 11.95
C ARG A 314 -16.61 6.06 10.83
N LEU A 315 -15.92 6.90 10.07
CA LEU A 315 -14.96 6.49 9.04
C LEU A 315 -13.56 6.98 9.40
N PRO A 316 -12.50 6.23 9.09
CA PRO A 316 -11.16 6.71 9.38
C PRO A 316 -10.83 7.94 8.53
N GLY A 317 -10.19 8.93 9.16
CA GLY A 317 -9.78 10.17 8.49
C GLY A 317 -8.46 10.06 7.73
N ARG A 318 -7.71 8.97 7.96
CA ARG A 318 -6.31 8.80 7.56
C ARG A 318 -6.12 7.51 6.78
N ALA A 319 -5.12 7.52 5.91
CA ALA A 319 -4.70 6.34 5.17
C ALA A 319 -4.11 5.28 6.10
N LEU A 320 -4.29 4.00 5.77
CA LEU A 320 -3.59 2.91 6.43
C LEU A 320 -2.09 2.96 6.06
N LEU A 321 -1.23 3.08 7.05
CA LEU A 321 0.21 3.16 6.88
C LEU A 321 0.85 1.77 6.88
N LEU A 322 1.65 1.51 5.84
CA LEU A 322 2.52 0.34 5.72
C LEU A 322 3.98 0.82 5.70
N LEU A 323 4.90 0.02 6.24
CA LEU A 323 6.33 0.35 6.26
C LEU A 323 7.10 -0.51 5.25
N ARG A 324 7.73 0.11 4.25
CA ARG A 324 8.70 -0.58 3.37
C ARG A 324 10.08 -0.55 4.01
N VAL A 325 10.54 -1.71 4.47
CA VAL A 325 11.85 -1.89 5.10
C VAL A 325 12.94 -2.17 4.06
N ASN A 326 14.20 -2.24 4.48
CA ASN A 326 15.28 -2.65 3.58
C ASN A 326 15.29 -4.16 3.30
N GLY A 327 15.81 -4.56 2.14
CA GLY A 327 16.06 -5.97 1.81
C GLY A 327 17.35 -6.51 2.45
N LEU A 328 17.66 -7.80 2.21
CA LEU A 328 18.78 -8.51 2.85
C LEU A 328 20.17 -7.93 2.54
N HIS A 329 20.34 -7.29 1.39
CA HIS A 329 21.63 -6.90 0.82
C HIS A 329 22.30 -5.69 1.49
N ARG A 330 21.62 -5.02 2.44
CA ARG A 330 22.15 -3.83 3.10
C ARG A 330 22.50 -4.11 4.55
N TYR A 331 23.56 -3.46 5.00
CA TYR A 331 24.03 -3.49 6.39
C TYR A 331 24.04 -2.09 6.96
N CYS A 332 23.79 -1.97 8.26
CA CYS A 332 23.72 -0.66 8.92
C CYS A 332 24.73 -0.57 10.06
N PRO A 333 25.70 0.36 10.00
CA PRO A 333 26.75 0.46 11.02
C PRO A 333 26.27 1.06 12.34
N VAL A 334 24.99 1.43 12.48
CA VAL A 334 24.44 1.96 13.75
C VAL A 334 24.32 0.89 14.83
N MET A 335 24.47 -0.38 14.48
CA MET A 335 24.54 -1.50 15.41
C MET A 335 25.52 -2.54 14.87
N LEU A 336 26.44 -2.99 15.74
CA LEU A 336 27.45 -3.99 15.42
C LEU A 336 27.27 -5.24 16.29
N ASP A 337 27.58 -6.40 15.74
CA ASP A 337 27.58 -7.69 16.45
C ASP A 337 28.84 -7.89 17.32
N ALA A 338 28.95 -9.05 17.98
CA ALA A 338 30.09 -9.42 18.83
C ALA A 338 31.45 -9.38 18.11
N HIS A 339 31.45 -9.50 16.77
CA HIS A 339 32.65 -9.45 15.94
C HIS A 339 32.95 -8.04 15.41
N GLY A 340 32.14 -7.05 15.78
CA GLY A 340 32.24 -5.68 15.30
C GLY A 340 31.75 -5.49 13.86
N GLN A 341 31.00 -6.45 13.31
CA GLN A 341 30.41 -6.32 11.98
C GLN A 341 29.06 -5.61 12.07
N ALA A 342 28.78 -4.73 11.10
CA ALA A 342 27.45 -4.13 10.97
C ALA A 342 26.39 -5.22 10.81
N ILE A 343 25.20 -5.00 11.38
CA ILE A 343 24.08 -5.96 11.26
C ILE A 343 23.28 -5.73 9.97
N PRO A 344 22.57 -6.74 9.46
CA PRO A 344 21.66 -6.57 8.33
C PRO A 344 20.59 -5.48 8.59
N ALA A 345 20.43 -4.57 7.65
CA ALA A 345 19.45 -3.47 7.73
C ALA A 345 18.01 -4.00 7.79
N LEU A 346 17.71 -5.12 7.12
CA LEU A 346 16.41 -5.80 7.23
C LEU A 346 16.06 -6.15 8.69
N ILE A 347 17.01 -6.72 9.45
CA ILE A 347 16.79 -7.08 10.86
C ILE A 347 16.56 -5.80 11.68
N LEU A 348 17.37 -4.76 11.47
CA LEU A 348 17.24 -3.50 12.19
C LEU A 348 15.90 -2.78 11.92
N ASP A 349 15.53 -2.64 10.65
CA ASP A 349 14.32 -1.92 10.25
C ASP A 349 13.06 -2.65 10.70
N THR A 350 13.04 -3.98 10.61
CA THR A 350 11.89 -4.78 11.07
C THR A 350 11.78 -4.78 12.59
N LEU A 351 12.90 -4.85 13.32
CA LEU A 351 12.92 -4.73 14.78
C LEU A 351 12.36 -3.38 15.23
N LEU A 352 12.93 -2.27 14.75
CA LEU A 352 12.49 -0.95 15.19
C LEU A 352 11.13 -0.56 14.63
N GLY A 353 10.83 -0.94 13.39
CA GLY A 353 9.50 -0.74 12.80
C GLY A 353 8.41 -1.42 13.63
N SER A 354 8.65 -2.66 14.09
CA SER A 354 7.71 -3.43 14.91
C SER A 354 7.63 -2.91 16.35
N LEU A 355 8.77 -2.61 16.98
CA LEU A 355 8.81 -2.06 18.33
C LEU A 355 8.04 -0.73 18.41
N ILE A 356 8.27 0.16 17.45
CA ILE A 356 7.58 1.45 17.37
C ILE A 356 6.09 1.27 17.09
N ALA A 357 5.70 0.28 16.27
CA ALA A 357 4.31 -0.01 15.99
C ALA A 357 3.50 -0.46 17.22
N LEU A 358 4.14 -0.85 18.34
CA LEU A 358 3.44 -1.14 19.60
C LEU A 358 2.62 0.06 20.09
N HIS A 359 3.08 1.29 19.85
CA HIS A 359 2.33 2.52 20.15
C HIS A 359 0.98 2.56 19.42
N ASP A 360 0.97 2.14 18.16
CA ASP A 360 -0.29 2.03 17.41
C ASP A 360 -1.14 0.84 17.86
N LEU A 361 -0.55 -0.32 18.14
CA LEU A 361 -1.32 -1.48 18.60
C LEU A 361 -2.06 -1.22 19.93
N GLN A 362 -1.55 -0.31 20.75
CA GLN A 362 -2.25 0.18 21.94
C GLN A 362 -3.32 1.24 21.60
N ARG A 363 -2.97 2.23 20.76
CA ARG A 363 -3.82 3.38 20.43
C ARG A 363 -4.95 3.09 19.43
N ARG A 364 -4.73 2.13 18.53
CA ARG A 364 -5.57 1.77 17.38
C ARG A 364 -5.85 2.94 16.43
N GLY A 365 -4.81 3.73 16.14
CA GLY A 365 -4.93 4.92 15.30
C GLY A 365 -4.63 4.71 13.82
N ASN A 366 -3.88 3.65 13.50
CA ASN A 366 -3.54 3.17 12.17
C ASN A 366 -4.23 1.81 11.88
N SER A 367 -3.79 0.71 12.51
CA SER A 367 -4.49 -0.58 12.39
C SER A 367 -5.60 -0.70 13.43
N ARG A 368 -6.81 -1.04 12.96
CA ARG A 368 -7.96 -1.35 13.81
C ARG A 368 -8.08 -2.85 14.08
N THR A 369 -7.33 -3.67 13.35
CA THR A 369 -7.37 -5.14 13.46
C THR A 369 -6.21 -5.73 14.26
N GLY A 370 -5.21 -4.92 14.62
CA GLY A 370 -4.10 -5.34 15.49
C GLY A 370 -2.93 -5.91 14.72
N SER A 371 -2.67 -5.31 13.57
CA SER A 371 -1.70 -5.79 12.60
C SER A 371 -0.71 -4.71 12.24
N VAL A 372 0.52 -5.12 11.99
CA VAL A 372 1.60 -4.25 11.52
C VAL A 372 2.00 -4.71 10.13
N TYR A 373 2.01 -3.79 9.16
CA TYR A 373 2.26 -4.11 7.76
C TYR A 373 3.68 -3.75 7.36
N LEU A 374 4.50 -4.77 7.09
CA LEU A 374 5.90 -4.63 6.72
C LEU A 374 6.14 -5.18 5.31
N LEU A 375 6.50 -4.31 4.38
CA LEU A 375 6.83 -4.69 3.00
C LEU A 375 8.34 -4.91 2.89
N VAL A 376 8.75 -6.10 2.42
CA VAL A 376 10.15 -6.46 2.27
C VAL A 376 10.51 -6.53 0.78
N PRO A 377 11.33 -5.59 0.27
CA PRO A 377 11.71 -5.54 -1.14
C PRO A 377 12.92 -6.44 -1.44
N TYR A 378 13.18 -6.65 -2.73
CA TYR A 378 14.39 -7.29 -3.27
C TYR A 378 14.66 -8.72 -2.76
N LEU A 379 13.62 -9.44 -2.35
CA LEU A 379 13.73 -10.87 -2.05
C LEU A 379 14.00 -11.65 -3.33
N GLN A 380 14.84 -12.68 -3.24
CA GLN A 380 15.20 -13.58 -4.34
C GLN A 380 14.78 -15.01 -4.02
N GLY A 381 13.52 -15.33 -4.29
CA GLY A 381 12.98 -16.68 -4.19
C GLY A 381 12.49 -17.08 -2.78
N PRO A 382 12.07 -18.35 -2.64
CA PRO A 382 11.32 -18.81 -1.47
C PRO A 382 12.18 -18.92 -0.21
N GLN A 383 13.49 -19.20 -0.30
CA GLN A 383 14.36 -19.31 0.88
C GLN A 383 14.43 -17.99 1.66
N GLU A 384 14.56 -16.88 0.95
CA GLU A 384 14.62 -15.56 1.59
C GLU A 384 13.25 -15.11 2.09
N THR A 385 12.18 -15.51 1.38
CA THR A 385 10.82 -15.26 1.84
C THR A 385 10.52 -16.04 3.13
N ALA A 386 11.01 -17.27 3.24
CA ALA A 386 10.93 -18.06 4.47
C ALA A 386 11.75 -17.43 5.61
N PHE A 387 12.92 -16.84 5.31
CA PHE A 387 13.68 -16.09 6.31
C PHE A 387 12.89 -14.89 6.85
N VAL A 388 12.15 -14.17 6.00
CA VAL A 388 11.27 -13.08 6.47
C VAL A 388 10.19 -13.61 7.42
N ASN A 389 9.57 -14.76 7.11
CA ASN A 389 8.61 -15.39 8.02
C ASN A 389 9.26 -15.72 9.39
N LEU A 390 10.45 -16.34 9.37
CA LEU A 390 11.21 -16.66 10.59
C LEU A 390 11.55 -15.40 11.40
N LEU A 391 12.03 -14.35 10.73
CA LEU A 391 12.34 -13.07 11.36
C LEU A 391 11.11 -12.48 12.06
N PHE A 392 9.94 -12.53 11.42
CA PHE A 392 8.70 -12.02 12.02
C PHE A 392 8.25 -12.87 13.22
N GLU A 393 8.35 -14.20 13.15
CA GLU A 393 8.07 -15.09 14.28
C GLU A 393 8.96 -14.80 15.49
N ARG A 394 10.26 -14.56 15.25
CA ARG A 394 11.20 -14.22 16.32
C ARG A 394 10.94 -12.84 16.91
N LEU A 395 10.59 -11.85 16.08
CA LEU A 395 10.22 -10.52 16.54
C LEU A 395 8.92 -10.52 17.35
N GLU A 396 7.92 -11.29 16.93
CA GLU A 396 6.68 -11.45 17.69
C GLU A 396 6.95 -12.06 19.06
N THR A 397 7.81 -13.08 19.12
CA THR A 397 8.24 -13.69 20.38
C THR A 397 8.99 -12.68 21.26
N LEU A 398 9.92 -11.91 20.67
CA LEU A 398 10.70 -10.90 21.38
C LEU A 398 9.82 -9.80 22.00
N LEU A 399 8.82 -9.35 21.24
CA LEU A 399 7.90 -8.26 21.59
C LEU A 399 6.63 -8.75 22.31
N GLU A 400 6.52 -10.05 22.58
CA GLU A 400 5.34 -10.69 23.21
C GLU A 400 4.03 -10.42 22.45
N LEU A 401 4.11 -10.39 21.12
CA LEU A 401 2.97 -10.23 20.23
C LEU A 401 2.30 -11.58 19.93
N PRO A 402 0.97 -11.60 19.73
CA PRO A 402 0.30 -12.78 19.18
C PRO A 402 0.94 -13.24 17.85
N PRO A 403 0.97 -14.55 17.57
CA PRO A 403 1.44 -15.05 16.29
C PRO A 403 0.72 -14.36 15.14
N HIS A 404 1.48 -14.00 14.12
CA HIS A 404 0.99 -13.38 12.89
C HIS A 404 0.48 -11.94 13.04
N THR A 405 0.76 -11.23 14.13
CA THR A 405 0.56 -9.76 14.21
C THR A 405 1.35 -9.01 13.12
N LEU A 406 2.58 -9.44 12.84
CA LEU A 406 3.41 -8.86 11.76
C LEU A 406 3.02 -9.47 10.42
N LYS A 407 2.46 -8.64 9.54
CA LYS A 407 2.02 -8.98 8.19
C LYS A 407 3.11 -8.70 7.17
N ALA A 408 3.30 -9.64 6.26
CA ALA A 408 4.28 -9.54 5.20
C ALA A 408 3.66 -8.95 3.94
N GLY A 409 4.36 -8.00 3.32
CA GLY A 409 4.12 -7.64 1.94
C GLY A 409 5.31 -8.03 1.06
N LEU A 410 5.02 -8.72 -0.04
CA LEU A 410 6.00 -9.19 -1.01
C LEU A 410 5.95 -8.32 -2.27
N ILE A 411 7.11 -7.80 -2.66
CA ILE A 411 7.26 -7.04 -3.89
C ILE A 411 8.14 -7.87 -4.83
N ASP A 412 7.51 -8.47 -5.84
CA ASP A 412 8.19 -9.24 -6.87
C ASP A 412 9.04 -8.32 -7.75
N GLN A 413 10.36 -8.41 -7.58
CA GLN A 413 11.39 -7.52 -8.12
C GLN A 413 12.54 -8.29 -8.77
N HIS A 414 12.45 -9.62 -8.82
CA HIS A 414 13.57 -10.45 -9.24
C HIS A 414 13.08 -11.73 -9.92
N TRP A 415 13.73 -12.13 -11.02
CA TRP A 415 13.37 -13.34 -11.77
C TRP A 415 13.23 -14.58 -10.87
N ARG A 416 14.15 -14.79 -9.92
CA ARG A 416 14.04 -15.91 -8.97
C ARG A 416 12.75 -15.87 -8.14
N THR A 417 12.21 -14.71 -7.82
CA THR A 417 10.91 -14.57 -7.13
C THR A 417 9.76 -14.81 -8.10
N THR A 418 9.77 -14.16 -9.27
CA THR A 418 8.76 -14.35 -10.32
C THR A 418 8.59 -15.83 -10.72
N LEU A 419 9.70 -16.54 -10.97
CA LEU A 419 9.66 -17.93 -11.40
C LEU A 419 9.20 -18.88 -10.29
N ASN A 420 9.44 -18.54 -9.03
CA ASN A 420 9.11 -19.39 -7.87
C ASN A 420 7.97 -18.80 -7.00
N LEU A 421 7.09 -18.00 -7.59
CA LEU A 421 6.17 -17.13 -6.85
C LEU A 421 5.22 -17.90 -5.92
N GLU A 422 4.70 -19.06 -6.34
CA GLU A 422 3.84 -19.91 -5.52
C GLU A 422 4.55 -20.37 -4.24
N ALA A 423 5.84 -20.73 -4.34
CA ALA A 423 6.65 -21.13 -3.19
C ALA A 423 6.96 -19.94 -2.27
N CYS A 424 7.21 -18.75 -2.84
CA CYS A 424 7.36 -17.51 -2.06
C CYS A 424 6.08 -17.20 -1.28
N VAL A 425 4.91 -17.26 -1.92
CA VAL A 425 3.61 -17.06 -1.27
C VAL A 425 3.38 -18.11 -0.18
N GLN A 426 3.74 -19.37 -0.43
CA GLN A 426 3.60 -20.45 0.55
C GLN A 426 4.42 -20.19 1.82
N ALA A 427 5.65 -19.68 1.66
CA ALA A 427 6.56 -19.40 2.77
C ALA A 427 6.03 -18.32 3.75
N VAL A 428 5.07 -17.49 3.33
CA VAL A 428 4.41 -16.46 4.17
C VAL A 428 2.88 -16.59 4.15
N ALA A 429 2.33 -17.78 3.87
CA ALA A 429 0.90 -17.96 3.61
C ALA A 429 -0.04 -17.54 4.75
N ALA A 430 0.45 -17.49 5.99
CA ALA A 430 -0.31 -17.04 7.17
C ALA A 430 -0.17 -15.53 7.47
N ARG A 431 0.70 -14.83 6.75
CA ARG A 431 1.08 -13.42 7.01
C ARG A 431 0.92 -12.51 5.80
N LEU A 432 0.83 -13.07 4.60
CA LEU A 432 0.81 -12.30 3.36
C LEU A 432 -0.43 -11.40 3.33
N ALA A 433 -0.19 -10.10 3.29
CA ALA A 433 -1.21 -9.04 3.28
C ALA A 433 -1.03 -8.08 2.09
N TRP A 434 0.07 -8.19 1.36
CA TRP A 434 0.29 -7.40 0.15
C TRP A 434 1.16 -8.19 -0.82
N LEU A 435 0.75 -8.31 -2.08
CA LEU A 435 1.53 -8.89 -3.15
C LEU A 435 1.48 -7.95 -4.34
N GLY A 436 2.64 -7.58 -4.87
CA GLY A 436 2.71 -6.76 -6.07
C GLY A 436 4.02 -6.94 -6.82
N THR A 437 4.15 -6.27 -7.95
CA THR A 437 5.27 -6.44 -8.90
C THR A 437 5.92 -5.14 -9.23
N ASP A 438 7.23 -5.03 -9.07
CA ASP A 438 8.05 -3.97 -9.66
C ASP A 438 8.79 -4.58 -10.86
N PRO A 439 8.59 -4.09 -12.09
CA PRO A 439 9.12 -4.75 -13.29
C PRO A 439 10.65 -4.64 -13.45
N LEU A 440 11.41 -4.43 -12.36
CA LEU A 440 12.88 -4.53 -12.33
C LEU A 440 13.47 -5.78 -13.02
N PRO A 441 12.83 -6.98 -13.02
CA PRO A 441 13.35 -8.11 -13.77
C PRO A 441 13.42 -7.87 -15.28
N CYS A 442 12.55 -7.02 -15.82
CA CYS A 442 12.48 -6.75 -17.26
C CYS A 442 13.50 -5.66 -17.62
N ASP A 443 14.63 -6.05 -18.17
CA ASP A 443 15.65 -5.10 -18.64
C ASP A 443 15.09 -4.25 -19.81
N ALA A 444 15.02 -2.93 -19.60
CA ALA A 444 14.59 -1.97 -20.61
C ALA A 444 15.58 -1.83 -21.77
N SER A 445 16.82 -2.28 -21.61
CA SER A 445 17.82 -2.30 -22.69
C SER A 445 17.51 -3.35 -23.78
N VAL A 446 16.60 -4.29 -23.49
CA VAL A 446 16.10 -5.30 -24.42
C VAL A 446 14.80 -4.77 -25.06
N ASP A 447 14.96 -3.80 -25.96
CA ASP A 447 13.94 -2.83 -26.40
C ASP A 447 12.67 -3.42 -27.06
N THR A 448 12.74 -4.59 -27.70
CA THR A 448 11.58 -5.15 -28.43
C THR A 448 10.56 -5.91 -27.58
N ASP A 449 10.91 -6.31 -26.35
CA ASP A 449 10.07 -7.21 -25.52
C ASP A 449 9.77 -6.66 -24.11
N HIS A 450 10.22 -5.46 -23.76
CA HIS A 450 10.09 -4.94 -22.39
C HIS A 450 8.62 -4.86 -21.92
N SER A 451 7.71 -4.30 -22.73
CA SER A 451 6.29 -4.20 -22.37
C SER A 451 5.62 -5.57 -22.24
N VAL A 452 6.00 -6.53 -23.09
CA VAL A 452 5.50 -7.91 -23.06
C VAL A 452 5.99 -8.63 -21.79
N CYS A 453 7.26 -8.42 -21.41
CA CYS A 453 7.83 -8.93 -20.17
C CYS A 453 7.10 -8.35 -18.95
N VAL A 454 6.92 -7.02 -18.91
CA VAL A 454 6.22 -6.32 -17.82
C VAL A 454 4.81 -6.88 -17.65
N GLU A 455 4.06 -7.03 -18.75
CA GLU A 455 2.71 -7.57 -18.73
C GLU A 455 2.70 -9.03 -18.23
N ALA A 456 3.64 -9.87 -18.69
CA ALA A 456 3.73 -11.26 -18.28
C ALA A 456 4.05 -11.42 -16.78
N VAL A 457 4.97 -10.62 -16.23
CA VAL A 457 5.32 -10.61 -14.80
C VAL A 457 4.12 -10.16 -13.96
N GLN A 458 3.48 -9.05 -14.36
CA GLN A 458 2.28 -8.54 -13.69
C GLN A 458 1.11 -9.54 -13.75
N GLN A 459 0.92 -10.20 -14.88
CA GLN A 459 -0.11 -11.23 -15.05
C GLN A 459 0.17 -12.42 -14.15
N ARG A 460 1.43 -12.88 -14.05
CA ARG A 460 1.79 -14.00 -13.17
C ARG A 460 1.49 -13.68 -11.72
N ASN A 461 1.82 -12.47 -11.26
CA ASN A 461 1.53 -12.05 -9.91
C ASN A 461 0.04 -12.06 -9.57
N ARG A 462 -0.80 -11.50 -10.46
CA ARG A 462 -2.26 -11.53 -10.31
C ARG A 462 -2.80 -12.96 -10.28
N LEU A 463 -2.41 -13.79 -11.25
CA LEU A 463 -2.94 -15.16 -11.36
C LEU A 463 -2.52 -16.04 -10.18
N VAL A 464 -1.25 -15.99 -9.77
CA VAL A 464 -0.77 -16.73 -8.59
C VAL A 464 -1.45 -16.23 -7.32
N GLY A 465 -1.56 -14.91 -7.15
CA GLY A 465 -2.25 -14.34 -6.00
C GLY A 465 -3.71 -14.80 -5.87
N LEU A 466 -4.45 -14.80 -6.98
CA LEU A 466 -5.83 -15.31 -7.00
C LEU A 466 -5.88 -16.83 -6.78
N ALA A 467 -4.99 -17.59 -7.43
CA ALA A 467 -4.89 -19.04 -7.26
C ALA A 467 -4.50 -19.43 -5.82
N CYS A 468 -3.78 -18.60 -5.08
CA CYS A 468 -3.45 -18.79 -3.67
C CYS A 468 -4.53 -18.22 -2.71
N GLY A 469 -5.62 -17.64 -3.23
CA GLY A 469 -6.75 -17.16 -2.43
C GLY A 469 -6.49 -15.88 -1.65
N LEU A 470 -5.81 -14.90 -2.26
CA LEU A 470 -5.48 -13.62 -1.61
C LEU A 470 -6.65 -12.65 -1.46
N ARG A 471 -7.75 -12.79 -2.22
CA ARG A 471 -8.90 -11.89 -2.10
C ARG A 471 -9.49 -11.93 -0.70
N GLY A 472 -9.79 -10.75 -0.14
CA GLY A 472 -10.29 -10.63 1.24
C GLY A 472 -9.20 -10.79 2.30
N ARG A 473 -7.92 -10.93 1.91
CA ARG A 473 -6.80 -11.21 2.83
C ARG A 473 -5.57 -10.35 2.55
N ALA A 474 -5.35 -10.00 1.29
CA ALA A 474 -4.20 -9.23 0.85
C ALA A 474 -4.55 -8.37 -0.36
N GLN A 475 -3.85 -7.25 -0.52
CA GLN A 475 -3.90 -6.48 -1.75
C GLN A 475 -3.08 -7.15 -2.86
N LEU A 476 -3.60 -7.08 -4.08
CA LEU A 476 -2.85 -7.29 -5.32
C LEU A 476 -2.49 -5.93 -5.90
N GLY A 477 -1.27 -5.47 -5.63
CA GLY A 477 -0.79 -4.13 -5.95
C GLY A 477 -0.10 -4.02 -7.31
N SER A 478 -0.26 -2.86 -7.96
CA SER A 478 0.63 -2.37 -9.03
C SER A 478 1.73 -1.49 -8.42
N THR A 479 2.88 -1.35 -9.08
CA THR A 479 4.04 -0.57 -8.58
C THR A 479 4.12 0.87 -9.01
N GLU A 480 3.09 1.40 -9.65
CA GLU A 480 2.95 2.84 -9.80
C GLU A 480 1.99 3.36 -8.73
N PRO A 481 2.47 3.61 -7.48
CA PRO A 481 1.68 4.33 -6.50
C PRO A 481 1.39 5.72 -7.04
N ALA A 482 0.29 6.31 -6.60
CA ALA A 482 0.01 7.70 -6.94
C ALA A 482 1.17 8.60 -6.46
N GLY A 483 1.68 9.45 -7.35
CA GLY A 483 2.85 10.30 -7.06
C GLY A 483 2.56 11.47 -6.12
N SER A 484 1.29 11.74 -5.80
CA SER A 484 0.87 12.81 -4.89
C SER A 484 -0.55 12.58 -4.36
N PRO A 485 -0.96 13.25 -3.26
CA PRO A 485 -2.34 13.23 -2.78
C PRO A 485 -3.38 13.63 -3.85
N MET A 486 -3.05 14.60 -4.70
CA MET A 486 -3.91 15.00 -5.82
C MET A 486 -4.04 13.89 -6.86
N ALA A 487 -2.93 13.25 -7.23
CA ALA A 487 -2.94 12.12 -8.15
C ALA A 487 -3.76 10.95 -7.59
N ALA A 488 -3.66 10.66 -6.28
CA ALA A 488 -4.50 9.64 -5.65
C ALA A 488 -5.99 10.00 -5.73
N THR A 489 -6.34 11.28 -5.59
CA THR A 489 -7.73 11.75 -5.73
C THR A 489 -8.26 11.53 -7.15
N LEU A 490 -7.46 11.83 -8.17
CA LEU A 490 -7.84 11.57 -9.56
C LEU A 490 -7.90 10.08 -9.89
N GLN A 491 -6.94 9.30 -9.38
CA GLN A 491 -6.91 7.85 -9.55
C GLN A 491 -8.11 7.17 -8.89
N ALA A 492 -8.65 7.71 -7.79
CA ALA A 492 -9.87 7.20 -7.16
C ALA A 492 -11.08 7.16 -8.12
N LEU A 493 -11.11 8.04 -9.13
CA LEU A 493 -12.16 8.03 -10.17
C LEU A 493 -12.17 6.72 -10.96
N ASP A 494 -11.01 6.09 -11.20
CA ASP A 494 -10.92 4.81 -11.88
C ASP A 494 -11.55 3.66 -11.07
N TYR A 495 -11.41 3.70 -9.75
CA TYR A 495 -12.02 2.73 -8.84
C TYR A 495 -13.54 2.89 -8.72
N HIS A 496 -14.07 4.09 -9.03
CA HIS A 496 -15.51 4.26 -9.24
C HIS A 496 -15.97 3.80 -10.63
N ARG A 497 -15.10 3.84 -11.65
CA ARG A 497 -15.41 3.39 -13.01
C ARG A 497 -15.41 1.86 -13.16
N ILE A 498 -14.51 1.18 -12.44
CA ILE A 498 -14.32 -0.28 -12.54
C ILE A 498 -14.69 -0.92 -11.20
N ASP A 499 -15.62 -1.89 -11.20
CA ASP A 499 -15.87 -2.73 -10.03
C ASP A 499 -14.77 -3.80 -9.93
N TYR A 500 -13.64 -3.43 -9.32
CA TYR A 500 -12.53 -4.37 -9.10
C TYR A 500 -12.95 -5.60 -8.29
N ALA A 501 -13.88 -5.44 -7.34
CA ALA A 501 -14.36 -6.57 -6.55
C ALA A 501 -15.12 -7.58 -7.43
N GLN A 502 -15.92 -7.09 -8.39
CA GLN A 502 -16.57 -7.94 -9.39
C GLN A 502 -15.56 -8.59 -10.33
N VAL A 503 -14.63 -7.82 -10.90
CA VAL A 503 -13.60 -8.33 -11.81
C VAL A 503 -12.81 -9.47 -11.17
N LEU A 504 -12.37 -9.31 -9.91
CA LEU A 504 -11.64 -10.36 -9.20
C LEU A 504 -12.51 -11.59 -8.91
N ARG A 505 -13.80 -11.42 -8.58
CA ARG A 505 -14.74 -12.55 -8.42
C ARG A 505 -14.93 -13.34 -9.71
N GLU A 506 -15.01 -12.66 -10.85
CA GLU A 506 -15.13 -13.30 -12.16
C GLU A 506 -13.86 -14.06 -12.56
N LEU A 507 -12.69 -13.51 -12.26
CA LEU A 507 -11.42 -14.21 -12.47
C LEU A 507 -11.28 -15.46 -11.59
N GLU A 508 -11.70 -15.41 -10.32
CA GLU A 508 -11.67 -16.56 -9.41
C GLU A 508 -12.57 -17.73 -9.83
N GLN A 509 -13.59 -17.50 -10.67
CA GLN A 509 -14.47 -18.56 -11.18
C GLN A 509 -13.81 -19.41 -12.26
N GLN A 510 -12.68 -18.96 -12.81
CA GLN A 510 -11.93 -19.67 -13.84
C GLN A 510 -10.94 -20.67 -13.22
N ASP A 511 -10.59 -21.72 -13.95
CA ASP A 511 -9.46 -22.56 -13.56
C ASP A 511 -8.15 -21.82 -13.85
N LEU A 512 -7.56 -21.27 -12.78
CA LEU A 512 -6.35 -20.45 -12.86
C LEU A 512 -5.06 -21.28 -12.92
N LEU A 513 -5.10 -22.59 -12.67
CA LEU A 513 -3.88 -23.41 -12.63
C LEU A 513 -3.24 -23.61 -14.02
N PRO A 514 -3.99 -23.98 -15.08
CA PRO A 514 -3.43 -24.08 -16.43
C PRO A 514 -2.78 -22.78 -16.95
N PRO A 515 -3.42 -21.59 -16.86
CA PRO A 515 -2.79 -20.36 -17.34
C PRO A 515 -1.57 -19.97 -16.49
N CYS A 516 -1.55 -20.25 -15.18
CA CYS A 516 -0.36 -20.06 -14.35
C CYS A 516 0.82 -20.90 -14.84
N ALA A 517 0.60 -22.19 -15.11
CA ALA A 517 1.64 -23.11 -15.57
C ALA A 517 2.17 -22.72 -16.95
N ALA A 518 1.29 -22.39 -17.89
CA ALA A 518 1.68 -21.96 -19.23
C ALA A 518 2.47 -20.64 -19.21
N LEU A 519 2.10 -19.70 -18.34
CA LEU A 519 2.80 -18.44 -18.18
C LEU A 519 4.17 -18.60 -17.52
N LEU A 520 4.32 -19.56 -16.58
CA LEU A 520 5.62 -19.88 -15.98
C LEU A 520 6.61 -20.35 -17.04
N GLU A 521 6.24 -21.29 -17.91
CA GLU A 521 7.12 -21.78 -18.98
C GLU A 521 7.58 -20.63 -19.90
N ARG A 522 6.65 -19.74 -20.30
CA ARG A 522 6.99 -18.54 -21.07
C ARG A 522 7.96 -17.61 -20.34
N LEU A 523 7.78 -17.43 -19.04
CA LEU A 523 8.64 -16.56 -18.24
C LEU A 523 10.02 -17.18 -17.99
N VAL A 524 10.14 -18.51 -17.93
CA VAL A 524 11.44 -19.19 -17.90
C VAL A 524 12.23 -18.86 -19.17
N ASP A 525 11.59 -18.92 -20.34
CA ASP A 525 12.21 -18.55 -21.61
C ASP A 525 12.60 -17.07 -21.66
N MET A 526 11.71 -16.17 -21.21
CA MET A 526 12.02 -14.73 -21.12
C MET A 526 13.21 -14.45 -20.19
N ALA A 527 13.29 -15.15 -19.05
CA ALA A 527 14.38 -15.01 -18.11
C ALA A 527 15.74 -15.37 -18.72
N GLN A 528 15.78 -16.24 -19.74
CA GLN A 528 17.03 -16.55 -20.46
C GLN A 528 17.62 -15.30 -21.10
N VAL A 529 16.79 -14.42 -21.65
CA VAL A 529 17.25 -13.20 -22.33
C VAL A 529 17.62 -12.12 -21.32
N HIS A 530 16.85 -11.99 -20.24
CA HIS A 530 16.99 -10.90 -19.27
C HIS A 530 17.94 -11.19 -18.09
N SER A 531 18.43 -12.43 -17.93
CA SER A 531 19.38 -12.80 -16.87
C SER A 531 20.84 -12.87 -17.34
N GLY A 532 21.09 -12.46 -18.60
CA GLY A 532 22.36 -12.45 -19.32
C GLY A 532 23.47 -11.63 -18.69
#